data_AF-A0A523IZB3-F1
#
_entry.id   AF-A0A523IZB3-F1
#
_cell.length_a   1.000
_cell.length_b   1.000
_cell.length_c   1.000
_cell.angle_alpha   90.00
_cell.angle_beta   90.00
_cell.angle_gamma   90.00
#
_symmetry.space_group_name_H-M   'P 1'
#
loop_
_entity.id
_entity.type
_entity.pdbx_description
1 polymer ?
#
loop_
_entity_poly.entity_id
_entity_poly.type
_entity_poly.pdbx_seq_one_letter_code
_entity_poly.pdbx_strand_id
1 'polypeptide(L)'
;MPLHEATHGNASGRHGHLRWVDDCVGWLSSIPLMFSYRGHQYSHMKHHAHTSDPLRDTDIFIGGPLAELPGKYLIFAWLQLLLPVLKLLPRGQRLLSTPMRRVFESGYEIRFFRRQQRISLLPLVGLSLAGFFWEALLLWYLPSRIGLFVMFLVFAWLPHHPQHERGRYRDTRITLFPGSTLLIRGHDPHLLHHMFPRVHTSACQSYFARFGPPLSSKAHASRVPSPGPGAPKILLR
;
A
#
# COMPACT_ATOMS: atom_id res chain seq x y z
N MET A 1 -1.88 -7.66 -3.85
CA MET A 1 -2.91 -7.48 -4.90
C MET A 1 -4.29 -7.90 -4.44
N PRO A 2 -4.55 -9.12 -3.94
CA PRO A 2 -5.91 -9.49 -3.52
C PRO A 2 -6.47 -8.59 -2.42
N LEU A 3 -5.64 -8.20 -1.44
CA LEU A 3 -5.99 -7.20 -0.42
C LEU A 3 -6.42 -5.85 -1.01
N HIS A 4 -5.70 -5.39 -2.03
CA HIS A 4 -5.93 -4.11 -2.69
C HIS A 4 -7.20 -4.16 -3.55
N GLU A 5 -7.43 -5.24 -4.29
CA GLU A 5 -8.68 -5.45 -5.04
C GLU A 5 -9.90 -5.50 -4.10
N ALA A 6 -9.78 -6.19 -2.97
CA ALA A 6 -10.80 -6.24 -1.94
C ALA A 6 -11.10 -4.86 -1.32
N THR A 7 -10.12 -3.96 -1.25
CA THR A 7 -10.34 -2.57 -0.80
C THR A 7 -11.34 -1.84 -1.71
N HIS A 8 -11.27 -2.09 -3.01
CA HIS A 8 -12.11 -1.45 -4.03
C HIS A 8 -13.44 -2.18 -4.30
N GLY A 9 -13.62 -3.37 -3.73
CA GLY A 9 -14.77 -4.22 -3.98
C GLY A 9 -14.70 -4.95 -5.33
N ASN A 10 -13.48 -5.16 -5.84
CA ASN A 10 -13.29 -5.70 -7.19
C ASN A 10 -13.43 -7.22 -7.26
N ALA A 11 -13.36 -7.94 -6.13
CA ALA A 11 -13.59 -9.39 -6.13
C ALA A 11 -15.09 -9.71 -6.31
N SER A 12 -15.99 -8.96 -5.69
CA SER A 12 -17.44 -9.08 -5.95
C SER A 12 -17.89 -8.30 -7.19
N GLY A 13 -17.16 -7.25 -7.56
CA GLY A 13 -17.43 -6.41 -8.72
C GLY A 13 -18.79 -5.72 -8.63
N ARG A 14 -19.69 -6.00 -9.57
CA ARG A 14 -21.04 -5.40 -9.60
C ARG A 14 -22.06 -6.17 -8.75
N HIS A 15 -21.70 -7.35 -8.23
CA HIS A 15 -22.63 -8.22 -7.52
C HIS A 15 -22.68 -7.86 -6.03
N GLY A 16 -23.56 -6.91 -5.68
CA GLY A 16 -23.66 -6.40 -4.31
C GLY A 16 -23.93 -7.46 -3.23
N HIS A 17 -24.62 -8.55 -3.58
CA HIS A 17 -24.88 -9.68 -2.67
C HIS A 17 -23.62 -10.50 -2.34
N LEU A 18 -22.54 -10.35 -3.11
CA LEU A 18 -21.25 -11.03 -2.91
C LEU A 18 -20.21 -10.17 -2.20
N ARG A 19 -20.56 -8.99 -1.65
CA ARG A 19 -19.59 -8.11 -0.95
C ARG A 19 -18.85 -8.79 0.20
N TRP A 20 -19.44 -9.82 0.80
CA TRP A 20 -18.76 -10.64 1.82
C TRP A 20 -17.50 -11.33 1.29
N VAL A 21 -17.40 -11.57 -0.03
CA VAL A 21 -16.22 -12.13 -0.68
C VAL A 21 -15.04 -11.17 -0.60
N ASP A 22 -15.26 -9.87 -0.87
CA ASP A 22 -14.21 -8.87 -0.71
C ASP A 22 -13.72 -8.81 0.74
N ASP A 23 -14.65 -8.85 1.70
CA ASP A 23 -14.29 -8.86 3.11
C ASP A 23 -13.45 -10.10 3.45
N CYS A 24 -13.86 -11.29 2.99
CA CYS A 24 -13.11 -12.52 3.19
C CYS A 24 -11.71 -12.45 2.58
N VAL A 25 -11.61 -12.09 1.30
CA VAL A 25 -10.34 -11.94 0.58
C VAL A 25 -9.45 -10.90 1.26
N GLY A 26 -10.00 -9.76 1.64
CA GLY A 26 -9.30 -8.68 2.33
C GLY A 26 -8.74 -9.14 3.67
N TRP A 27 -9.57 -9.75 4.52
CA TRP A 27 -9.12 -10.25 5.82
C TRP A 27 -8.03 -11.31 5.69
N LEU A 28 -8.25 -12.36 4.87
CA LEU A 28 -7.27 -13.44 4.68
C LEU A 28 -5.95 -12.93 4.11
N SER A 29 -6.01 -12.04 3.11
CA SER A 29 -4.80 -11.48 2.48
C SER A 29 -4.03 -10.53 3.38
N SER A 30 -4.67 -9.99 4.42
CA SER A 30 -4.05 -9.06 5.35
C SER A 30 -3.25 -9.75 6.47
N ILE A 31 -3.53 -11.04 6.75
CA ILE A 31 -2.85 -11.81 7.80
C ILE A 31 -1.36 -12.03 7.49
N PRO A 32 -0.96 -12.52 6.30
CA PRO A 32 0.45 -12.71 5.97
C PRO A 32 1.26 -11.41 6.00
N LEU A 33 0.62 -10.27 5.66
CA LEU A 33 1.25 -8.95 5.69
C LEU A 33 1.26 -8.32 7.09
N MET A 34 0.55 -8.92 8.06
CA MET A 34 0.30 -8.37 9.39
C MET A 34 -0.20 -6.93 9.34
N PHE A 35 -1.03 -6.61 8.34
CA PHE A 35 -1.54 -5.27 8.08
C PHE A 35 -3.05 -5.24 8.25
N SER A 36 -3.66 -4.08 8.51
CA SER A 36 -5.11 -4.00 8.71
C SER A 36 -5.86 -3.88 7.40
N TYR A 37 -6.73 -4.83 7.06
CA TYR A 37 -7.59 -4.70 5.87
C TYR A 37 -8.49 -3.46 5.94
N ARG A 38 -9.31 -3.31 6.99
CA ARG A 38 -10.22 -2.16 7.10
C ARG A 38 -9.48 -0.84 7.25
N GLY A 39 -8.38 -0.83 7.99
CA GLY A 39 -7.56 0.38 8.12
C GLY A 39 -6.93 0.79 6.79
N HIS A 40 -6.42 -0.18 6.02
CA HIS A 40 -5.94 0.05 4.67
C HIS A 40 -7.04 0.51 3.73
N GLN A 41 -8.23 -0.10 3.80
CA GLN A 41 -9.36 0.29 2.97
C GLN A 41 -9.72 1.76 3.21
N TYR A 42 -9.84 2.16 4.48
CA TYR A 42 -10.10 3.56 4.81
C TYR A 42 -8.98 4.50 4.32
N SER A 43 -7.72 4.21 4.66
CA SER A 43 -6.59 5.07 4.31
C SER A 43 -6.44 5.19 2.79
N HIS A 44 -6.52 4.07 2.08
CA HIS A 44 -6.37 4.03 0.64
C HIS A 44 -7.51 4.74 -0.08
N MET A 45 -8.77 4.59 0.35
CA MET A 45 -9.89 5.34 -0.22
C MET A 45 -9.76 6.85 0.04
N LYS A 46 -9.23 7.24 1.21
CA LYS A 46 -8.95 8.65 1.53
C LYS A 46 -7.81 9.21 0.66
N HIS A 47 -6.78 8.41 0.42
CA HIS A 47 -5.70 8.72 -0.50
C HIS A 47 -6.22 8.94 -1.93
N HIS A 48 -7.07 8.05 -2.47
CA HIS A 48 -7.72 8.25 -3.78
C HIS A 48 -8.51 9.56 -3.87
N ALA A 49 -9.22 9.93 -2.80
CA ALA A 49 -10.02 11.15 -2.78
C ALA A 49 -9.19 12.45 -2.68
N HIS A 50 -7.97 12.36 -2.14
CA HIS A 50 -7.16 13.52 -1.76
C HIS A 50 -5.69 13.38 -2.14
N THR A 51 -5.36 12.66 -3.20
CA THR A 51 -3.98 12.34 -3.59
C THR A 51 -3.14 13.62 -3.69
N SER A 52 -1.96 13.61 -3.05
CA SER A 52 -1.01 14.74 -2.96
C SER A 52 -1.52 15.98 -2.20
N ASP A 53 -2.60 15.87 -1.42
CA ASP A 53 -3.00 16.92 -0.48
C ASP A 53 -2.21 16.82 0.84
N PRO A 54 -1.50 17.88 1.28
CA PRO A 54 -0.60 17.84 2.42
C PRO A 54 -1.31 17.68 3.76
N LEU A 55 -2.62 17.94 3.82
CA LEU A 55 -3.41 17.84 5.05
C LEU A 55 -4.34 16.63 5.04
N ARG A 56 -4.77 16.17 3.86
CA ARG A 56 -5.83 15.17 3.72
C ARG A 56 -5.36 13.84 3.14
N ASP A 57 -4.26 13.80 2.39
CA ASP A 57 -3.71 12.54 1.92
C ASP A 57 -3.06 11.78 3.08
N THR A 58 -3.46 10.53 3.30
CA THR A 58 -2.87 9.69 4.36
C THR A 58 -1.47 9.20 4.01
N ASP A 59 -1.10 9.23 2.73
CA ASP A 59 0.12 8.63 2.22
C ASP A 59 1.19 9.70 1.90
N ILE A 60 0.90 10.98 2.17
CA ILE A 60 1.82 12.11 1.92
C ILE A 60 3.16 11.97 2.64
N PHE A 61 3.18 11.32 3.81
CA PHE A 61 4.41 11.13 4.58
C PHE A 61 5.41 10.21 3.86
N ILE A 62 4.96 9.42 2.89
CA ILE A 62 5.77 8.46 2.14
C ILE A 62 6.61 9.17 1.06
N GLY A 63 6.21 10.36 0.60
CA GLY A 63 6.88 11.11 -0.46
C GLY A 63 8.31 11.56 -0.16
N GLY A 64 8.87 12.40 -1.04
CA GLY A 64 10.23 12.90 -0.93
C GLY A 64 11.30 12.00 -1.59
N PRO A 65 12.59 12.25 -1.31
CA PRO A 65 13.71 11.51 -1.91
C PRO A 65 13.70 10.01 -1.60
N LEU A 66 14.10 9.19 -2.57
CA LEU A 66 14.16 7.72 -2.43
C LEU A 66 15.03 7.28 -1.23
N ALA A 67 16.11 8.01 -0.94
CA ALA A 67 17.02 7.70 0.16
C ALA A 67 16.37 7.80 1.56
N GLU A 68 15.28 8.56 1.71
CA GLU A 68 14.56 8.68 2.98
C GLU A 68 13.57 7.53 3.21
N LEU A 69 13.19 6.81 2.15
CA LEU A 69 12.12 5.82 2.18
C LEU A 69 12.40 4.66 3.17
N PRO A 70 13.62 4.09 3.27
CA PRO A 70 13.91 3.07 4.28
C PRO A 70 13.67 3.55 5.71
N GLY A 71 14.06 4.79 6.04
CA GLY A 71 13.85 5.37 7.36
C GLY A 71 12.36 5.53 7.69
N LYS A 72 11.58 6.06 6.74
CA LYS A 72 10.11 6.20 6.87
C LYS A 72 9.42 4.85 7.03
N TYR A 73 9.84 3.85 6.26
CA TYR A 73 9.36 2.48 6.38
C TYR A 73 9.67 1.90 7.76
N LEU A 74 10.90 2.04 8.25
CA LEU A 74 11.28 1.52 9.57
C LEU A 74 10.42 2.16 10.67
N ILE A 75 10.23 3.49 10.65
CA ILE A 75 9.33 4.17 11.59
C ILE A 75 7.91 3.60 11.50
N PHE A 76 7.36 3.46 10.29
CA PHE A 76 6.03 2.88 10.09
C PHE A 76 5.93 1.44 10.60
N ALA A 77 6.90 0.60 10.31
CA ALA A 77 6.95 -0.80 10.74
C ALA A 77 7.07 -0.92 12.26
N TRP A 78 7.87 -0.07 12.89
CA TRP A 78 8.00 0.02 14.35
C TRP A 78 6.69 0.48 15.00
N LEU A 79 6.04 1.51 14.45
CA LEU A 79 4.73 1.94 14.91
C LEU A 79 3.71 0.81 14.78
N GLN A 80 3.65 0.14 13.63
CA GLN A 80 2.75 -0.98 13.43
C GLN A 80 2.91 -2.06 14.51
N LEU A 81 4.14 -2.41 14.87
CA LEU A 81 4.46 -3.44 15.85
C LEU A 81 4.17 -3.01 17.31
N LEU A 82 4.59 -1.81 17.69
CA LEU A 82 4.59 -1.37 19.09
C LEU A 82 3.27 -0.70 19.51
N LEU A 83 2.56 -0.06 18.60
CA LEU A 83 1.34 0.69 18.92
C LEU A 83 0.25 -0.15 19.61
N PRO A 84 -0.01 -1.41 19.21
CA PRO A 84 -0.97 -2.26 19.91
C PRO A 84 -0.57 -2.59 21.36
N VAL A 85 0.73 -2.67 21.64
CA VAL A 85 1.31 -2.99 22.96
C VAL A 85 1.38 -1.76 23.85
N LEU A 86 1.87 -0.62 23.35
CA LEU A 86 2.02 0.62 24.11
C LEU A 86 0.68 1.13 24.64
N LYS A 87 -0.44 0.88 23.93
CA LYS A 87 -1.78 1.27 24.40
C LYS A 87 -2.26 0.42 25.59
N LEU A 88 -1.74 -0.79 25.78
CA LEU A 88 -2.05 -1.64 26.94
C LEU A 88 -1.30 -1.18 28.20
N LEU A 89 -0.25 -0.36 28.05
CA LEU A 89 0.58 0.14 29.14
C LEU A 89 0.23 1.61 29.42
N PRO A 90 -0.37 1.96 30.57
CA PRO A 90 -0.74 3.34 30.90
C PRO A 90 0.43 4.34 30.83
N ARG A 91 1.65 3.87 31.11
CA ARG A 91 2.89 4.64 30.99
C ARG A 91 3.41 4.74 29.54
N GLY A 92 3.20 3.70 28.73
CA GLY A 92 3.60 3.67 27.32
C GLY A 92 2.88 4.72 26.49
N GLN A 93 1.66 5.10 26.88
CA GLN A 93 0.91 6.17 26.21
C GLN A 93 1.51 7.57 26.42
N ARG A 94 2.34 7.76 27.45
CA ARG A 94 3.03 9.03 27.74
C ARG A 94 4.30 9.21 26.91
N LEU A 95 4.83 8.12 26.34
CA LEU A 95 6.01 8.12 25.47
C LEU A 95 5.68 8.47 24.01
N LEU A 96 4.38 8.55 23.68
CA LEU A 96 3.91 8.88 22.34
C LEU A 96 3.92 10.39 22.15
N SER A 97 4.53 10.87 21.06
CA SER A 97 4.50 12.29 20.69
C SER A 97 3.07 12.78 20.44
N THR A 98 2.81 14.08 20.60
CA THR A 98 1.48 14.70 20.37
C THR A 98 0.90 14.43 18.97
N PRO A 99 1.68 14.43 17.87
CA PRO A 99 1.20 14.01 16.54
C PRO A 99 0.81 12.53 16.50
N MET A 100 1.63 11.66 17.12
CA MET A 100 1.28 10.25 17.25
C MET A 100 -0.03 10.13 18.01
N ARG A 101 -0.19 10.77 19.18
CA ARG A 101 -1.44 10.83 20.00
C ARG A 101 -2.68 11.24 19.19
N ARG A 102 -2.57 12.18 18.24
CA ARG A 102 -3.68 12.56 17.34
C ARG A 102 -4.06 11.49 16.32
N VAL A 103 -3.10 10.72 15.79
CA VAL A 103 -3.39 9.49 15.03
C VAL A 103 -4.17 8.48 15.90
N PHE A 104 -4.10 8.57 17.24
CA PHE A 104 -4.90 7.73 18.13
C PHE A 104 -6.33 8.20 18.41
N GLU A 105 -6.69 9.44 18.06
CA GLU A 105 -8.01 10.00 18.38
C GLU A 105 -9.07 9.64 17.32
N SER A 106 -8.66 9.22 16.11
CA SER A 106 -9.54 8.59 15.12
C SER A 106 -9.87 7.15 15.55
N GLY A 107 -10.61 6.99 16.65
CA GLY A 107 -10.83 5.72 17.35
C GLY A 107 -11.37 4.55 16.51
N TYR A 108 -11.85 4.78 15.29
CA TYR A 108 -12.31 3.74 14.35
C TYR A 108 -11.14 2.94 13.75
N GLU A 109 -10.12 3.60 13.21
CA GLU A 109 -8.98 2.99 12.50
C GLU A 109 -8.16 2.06 13.40
N ILE A 110 -7.91 2.51 14.63
CA ILE A 110 -7.05 1.81 15.59
C ILE A 110 -7.68 0.52 16.08
N ARG A 111 -9.03 0.44 16.14
CA ARG A 111 -9.70 -0.79 16.58
C ARG A 111 -9.47 -1.92 15.58
N PHE A 112 -9.66 -1.66 14.29
CA PHE A 112 -9.38 -2.64 13.24
C PHE A 112 -7.90 -2.97 13.16
N PHE A 113 -7.05 -1.97 13.29
CA PHE A 113 -5.61 -2.18 13.31
C PHE A 113 -5.18 -3.11 14.44
N ARG A 114 -5.64 -2.85 15.68
CA ARG A 114 -5.35 -3.69 16.85
C ARG A 114 -5.90 -5.10 16.72
N ARG A 115 -7.14 -5.25 16.23
CA ARG A 115 -7.76 -6.57 16.05
C ARG A 115 -6.93 -7.41 15.06
N GLN A 116 -6.60 -6.84 13.90
CA GLN A 116 -5.86 -7.56 12.88
C GLN A 116 -4.42 -7.86 13.28
N GLN A 117 -3.78 -6.91 13.97
CA GLN A 117 -2.46 -7.10 14.56
C GLN A 117 -2.44 -8.29 15.54
N ARG A 118 -3.44 -8.42 16.40
CA ARG A 118 -3.54 -9.60 17.31
C ARG A 118 -3.71 -10.91 16.54
N ILE A 119 -4.57 -10.93 15.53
CA ILE A 119 -4.81 -12.11 14.69
C ILE A 119 -3.51 -12.56 14.00
N SER A 120 -2.63 -11.62 13.66
CA SER A 120 -1.37 -11.92 12.97
C SER A 120 -0.22 -12.22 13.93
N LEU A 121 -0.12 -11.50 15.06
CA LEU A 121 0.98 -11.63 16.04
C LEU A 121 0.82 -12.82 16.98
N LEU A 122 -0.41 -13.16 17.41
CA LEU A 122 -0.61 -14.25 18.37
C LEU A 122 -0.15 -15.61 17.81
N PRO A 123 -0.47 -15.98 16.56
CA PRO A 123 0.07 -17.22 15.97
C PRO A 123 1.59 -17.17 15.82
N LEU A 124 2.16 -16.02 15.45
CA LEU A 124 3.60 -15.85 15.32
C LEU A 124 4.33 -16.10 16.66
N VAL A 125 3.81 -15.52 17.75
CA VAL A 125 4.34 -15.74 19.11
C VAL A 125 4.10 -17.19 19.55
N GLY A 126 2.91 -17.74 19.30
CA GLY A 126 2.57 -19.12 19.64
C GLY A 126 3.51 -20.13 18.98
N LEU A 127 3.76 -20.00 17.67
CA LEU A 127 4.72 -20.82 16.94
C LEU A 127 6.14 -20.69 17.51
N SER A 128 6.55 -19.47 17.84
CA SER A 128 7.87 -19.22 18.44
C SER A 128 8.02 -19.93 19.79
N LEU A 129 7.00 -19.85 20.66
CA LEU A 129 7.00 -20.51 21.97
C LEU A 129 6.91 -22.04 21.87
N ALA A 130 6.31 -22.55 20.79
CA ALA A 130 6.23 -23.99 20.49
C ALA A 130 7.53 -24.56 19.88
N GLY A 131 8.59 -23.77 19.75
CA GLY A 131 9.89 -24.21 19.24
C GLY A 131 10.15 -23.91 17.76
N PHE A 132 9.18 -23.33 17.03
CA PHE A 132 9.28 -23.01 15.60
C PHE A 132 9.70 -21.55 15.35
N PHE A 133 10.61 -21.02 16.18
CA PHE A 133 11.01 -19.62 16.11
C PHE A 133 11.59 -19.25 14.74
N TRP A 134 12.51 -20.07 14.21
CA TRP A 134 13.18 -19.77 12.95
C TRP A 134 12.24 -19.86 11.76
N GLU A 135 11.31 -20.81 11.76
CA GLU A 135 10.28 -20.95 10.74
C GLU A 135 9.31 -19.76 10.77
N ALA A 136 8.82 -19.39 11.95
CA ALA A 136 7.95 -18.22 12.11
C ALA A 136 8.66 -16.94 11.66
N LEU A 137 9.95 -16.79 11.98
CA LEU A 137 10.75 -15.64 11.59
C LEU A 137 11.00 -15.59 10.09
N LEU A 138 11.53 -16.67 9.50
CA LEU A 138 12.04 -16.70 8.12
C LEU A 138 10.95 -16.94 7.07
N LEU A 139 9.88 -17.66 7.41
CA LEU A 139 8.81 -18.00 6.46
C LEU A 139 7.59 -17.08 6.57
N TRP A 140 7.44 -16.35 7.68
CA TRP A 140 6.31 -15.44 7.86
C TRP A 140 6.74 -14.01 8.18
N TYR A 141 7.39 -13.76 9.31
CA TYR A 141 7.66 -12.39 9.74
C TYR A 141 8.55 -11.63 8.75
N LEU A 142 9.72 -12.18 8.40
CA LEU A 142 10.66 -11.54 7.49
C LEU A 142 10.07 -11.33 6.09
N PRO A 143 9.43 -12.33 5.43
CA PRO A 143 8.73 -12.13 4.17
C PRO A 143 7.63 -11.06 4.25
N SER A 144 6.90 -10.97 5.38
CA SER A 144 5.88 -9.93 5.56
C SER A 144 6.49 -8.53 5.57
N ARG A 145 7.66 -8.34 6.21
CA ARG A 145 8.37 -7.07 6.28
C ARG A 145 8.89 -6.68 4.91
N ILE A 146 9.52 -7.62 4.20
CA ILE A 146 10.01 -7.40 2.84
C ILE A 146 8.84 -7.03 1.91
N GLY A 147 7.73 -7.78 1.95
CA GLY A 147 6.54 -7.50 1.14
C GLY A 147 5.93 -6.14 1.45
N LEU A 148 5.86 -5.74 2.72
CA LEU A 148 5.36 -4.43 3.13
C LEU A 148 6.27 -3.29 2.65
N PHE A 149 7.59 -3.47 2.69
CA PHE A 149 8.54 -2.48 2.14
C PHE A 149 8.41 -2.36 0.62
N VAL A 150 8.32 -3.49 -0.09
CA VAL A 150 8.08 -3.50 -1.54
C VAL A 150 6.77 -2.78 -1.86
N MET A 151 5.72 -2.96 -1.07
CA MET A 151 4.47 -2.22 -1.23
C MET A 151 4.66 -0.71 -1.04
N PHE A 152 5.35 -0.30 0.03
CA PHE A 152 5.71 1.09 0.29
C PHE A 152 6.43 1.74 -0.90
N LEU A 153 7.42 1.03 -1.45
CA LEU A 153 8.21 1.52 -2.58
C LEU A 153 7.39 1.56 -3.87
N VAL A 154 6.79 0.44 -4.26
CA VAL A 154 6.24 0.24 -5.61
C VAL A 154 4.84 0.79 -5.76
N PHE A 155 4.05 0.83 -4.70
CA PHE A 155 2.64 1.25 -4.77
C PHE A 155 2.35 2.59 -4.11
N ALA A 156 3.12 3.03 -3.12
CA ALA A 156 2.88 4.31 -2.45
C ALA A 156 3.90 5.39 -2.82
N TRP A 157 5.19 5.06 -2.93
CA TRP A 157 6.21 6.05 -3.31
C TRP A 157 6.30 6.20 -4.83
N LEU A 158 6.55 5.10 -5.54
CA LEU A 158 6.90 5.12 -6.96
C LEU A 158 5.83 5.84 -7.79
N PRO A 159 4.56 5.43 -7.83
CA PRO A 159 3.60 6.04 -8.74
C PRO A 159 3.20 7.48 -8.37
N HIS A 160 3.50 7.93 -7.16
CA HIS A 160 3.13 9.25 -6.67
C HIS A 160 4.29 10.24 -6.63
N HIS A 161 5.55 9.78 -6.64
CA HIS A 161 6.69 10.66 -6.55
C HIS A 161 6.67 11.69 -7.71
N PRO A 162 6.80 13.01 -7.44
CA PRO A 162 7.30 13.61 -6.19
C PRO A 162 6.21 14.13 -5.22
N GLN A 163 4.94 13.73 -5.38
CA GLN A 163 3.81 14.00 -4.48
C GLN A 163 3.42 15.49 -4.31
N HIS A 164 3.69 16.33 -5.31
CA HIS A 164 3.32 17.75 -5.27
C HIS A 164 2.22 18.14 -6.25
N GLU A 165 2.00 17.34 -7.30
CA GLU A 165 0.94 17.60 -8.27
C GLU A 165 -0.39 17.03 -7.79
N ARG A 166 -1.47 17.75 -8.07
CA ARG A 166 -2.83 17.33 -7.79
C ARG A 166 -3.65 17.30 -9.07
N GLY A 167 -4.69 16.48 -9.06
CA GLY A 167 -5.68 16.43 -10.12
C GLY A 167 -5.58 15.13 -10.92
N ARG A 168 -6.72 14.80 -11.53
CA ARG A 168 -7.06 13.49 -12.09
C ARG A 168 -6.02 12.82 -13.01
N TYR A 169 -5.15 13.59 -13.65
CA TYR A 169 -4.16 13.11 -14.61
C TYR A 169 -2.71 13.25 -14.14
N ARG A 170 -2.50 13.87 -12.97
CA ARG A 170 -1.21 14.46 -12.58
C ARG A 170 -0.74 14.01 -11.20
N ASP A 171 -1.67 13.63 -10.34
CA ASP A 171 -1.41 13.16 -8.98
C ASP A 171 -0.74 11.77 -8.92
N THR A 172 -0.75 11.06 -10.05
CA THR A 172 -0.21 9.72 -10.23
C THR A 172 0.36 9.55 -11.62
N ARG A 173 1.24 8.56 -11.79
CA ARG A 173 1.86 8.25 -13.09
C ARG A 173 1.67 6.81 -13.52
N ILE A 174 1.96 6.58 -14.79
CA ILE A 174 2.12 5.25 -15.37
C ILE A 174 3.60 4.89 -15.27
N THR A 175 3.94 3.78 -14.60
CA THR A 175 5.32 3.32 -14.44
C THR A 175 5.50 1.96 -15.09
N LEU A 176 6.15 1.93 -16.26
CA LEU A 176 6.42 0.71 -17.02
C LEU A 176 7.90 0.33 -16.89
N PHE A 177 8.17 -0.93 -16.55
CA PHE A 177 9.50 -1.54 -16.61
C PHE A 177 9.42 -3.00 -17.11
N PRO A 178 10.50 -3.62 -17.59
CA PRO A 178 10.47 -5.00 -18.07
C PRO A 178 9.88 -5.97 -17.03
N GLY A 179 8.84 -6.71 -17.41
CA GLY A 179 8.15 -7.65 -16.52
C GLY A 179 7.22 -7.02 -15.48
N SER A 180 7.09 -5.69 -15.43
CA SER A 180 6.26 -4.95 -14.47
C SER A 180 4.84 -5.50 -14.39
N THR A 181 4.16 -5.67 -15.51
CA THR A 181 2.79 -6.22 -15.56
C THR A 181 2.63 -7.57 -14.87
N LEU A 182 3.63 -8.45 -14.96
CA LEU A 182 3.58 -9.72 -14.25
C LEU A 182 3.87 -9.52 -12.76
N LEU A 183 4.96 -8.83 -12.44
CA LEU A 183 5.49 -8.65 -11.07
C LEU A 183 4.54 -7.86 -10.17
N ILE A 184 3.93 -6.81 -10.72
CA ILE A 184 2.98 -5.93 -10.01
C ILE A 184 1.56 -6.14 -10.52
N ARG A 185 1.29 -7.26 -11.18
CA ARG A 185 -0.04 -7.78 -11.53
C ARG A 185 -0.94 -6.78 -12.27
N GLY A 186 -0.35 -5.99 -13.18
CA GLY A 186 -1.07 -5.04 -14.03
C GLY A 186 -1.30 -3.66 -13.40
N HIS A 187 -0.61 -3.36 -12.30
CA HIS A 187 -0.71 -2.08 -11.59
C HIS A 187 0.27 -1.00 -12.12
N ASP A 188 0.93 -1.29 -13.25
CA ASP A 188 1.86 -0.38 -13.95
C ASP A 188 1.19 0.93 -14.38
N PRO A 189 -0.04 0.92 -14.95
CA PRO A 189 -0.77 2.14 -15.22
C PRO A 189 -1.53 2.56 -13.94
N HIS A 190 -0.78 2.90 -12.89
CA HIS A 190 -1.37 3.30 -11.60
C HIS A 190 -2.31 4.50 -11.72
N LEU A 191 -2.02 5.40 -12.65
CA LEU A 191 -2.94 6.47 -13.03
C LEU A 191 -4.33 5.95 -13.42
N LEU A 192 -4.42 4.89 -14.24
CA LEU A 192 -5.72 4.31 -14.59
C LEU A 192 -6.42 3.71 -13.38
N HIS A 193 -5.65 3.14 -12.46
CA HIS A 193 -6.19 2.67 -11.20
C HIS A 193 -6.83 3.82 -10.39
N HIS A 194 -6.17 4.97 -10.28
CA HIS A 194 -6.75 6.17 -9.64
C HIS A 194 -7.97 6.71 -10.38
N MET A 195 -7.97 6.67 -11.70
CA MET A 195 -9.11 7.13 -12.51
C MET A 195 -10.31 6.19 -12.45
N PHE A 196 -10.07 4.88 -12.34
CA PHE A 196 -11.07 3.81 -12.42
C PHE A 196 -10.79 2.73 -11.36
N PRO A 197 -10.89 3.05 -10.06
CA PRO A 197 -10.48 2.13 -8.98
C PRO A 197 -11.30 0.84 -8.95
N ARG A 198 -12.51 0.86 -9.53
CA ARG A 198 -13.40 -0.29 -9.67
C ARG A 198 -13.11 -1.20 -10.87
N VAL A 199 -12.11 -0.88 -11.66
CA VAL A 199 -11.58 -1.78 -12.69
C VAL A 199 -10.51 -2.63 -12.02
N HIS A 200 -10.65 -3.95 -12.11
CA HIS A 200 -9.67 -4.88 -11.57
C HIS A 200 -8.30 -4.60 -12.19
N THR A 201 -7.23 -4.60 -11.40
CA THR A 201 -5.88 -4.17 -11.86
C THR A 201 -5.36 -4.96 -13.05
N SER A 202 -5.66 -6.27 -13.12
CA SER A 202 -5.30 -7.09 -14.28
C SER A 202 -5.92 -6.61 -15.60
N ALA A 203 -7.06 -5.92 -15.55
CA ALA A 203 -7.72 -5.35 -16.72
C ALA A 203 -7.19 -3.95 -17.08
N CYS A 204 -6.52 -3.25 -16.16
CA CYS A 204 -6.01 -1.90 -16.41
C CYS A 204 -5.04 -1.85 -17.60
N GLN A 205 -4.28 -2.92 -17.86
CA GLN A 205 -3.43 -3.01 -19.05
C GLN A 205 -4.23 -3.06 -20.36
N SER A 206 -5.35 -3.78 -20.39
CA SER A 206 -6.23 -3.79 -21.56
C SER A 206 -6.86 -2.42 -21.81
N TYR A 207 -7.20 -1.70 -20.73
CA TYR A 207 -7.66 -0.32 -20.82
C TYR A 207 -6.56 0.63 -21.27
N PHE A 208 -5.33 0.44 -20.80
CA PHE A 208 -4.18 1.23 -21.25
C PHE A 208 -3.87 1.00 -22.73
N ALA A 209 -3.95 -0.24 -23.21
CA ALA A 209 -3.78 -0.53 -24.64
C ALA A 209 -4.84 0.19 -25.51
N ARG A 210 -6.08 0.32 -25.02
CA ARG A 210 -7.19 0.94 -25.76
C ARG A 210 -7.27 2.46 -25.63
N PHE A 211 -6.95 3.00 -24.45
CA PHE A 211 -7.18 4.41 -24.08
C PHE A 211 -5.93 5.13 -23.60
N GLY A 212 -4.80 4.43 -23.49
CA GLY A 212 -3.53 4.96 -23.00
C GLY A 212 -2.92 6.06 -23.85
N PRO A 213 -2.85 5.96 -25.19
CA PRO A 213 -2.19 7.00 -26.01
C PRO A 213 -2.79 8.41 -25.85
N PRO A 214 -4.13 8.60 -25.78
CA PRO A 214 -4.73 9.90 -25.45
C PRO A 214 -4.55 10.36 -23.99
N LEU A 215 -4.29 9.42 -23.06
CA LEU A 215 -4.09 9.71 -21.64
C LEU A 215 -2.64 10.07 -21.34
N SER A 216 -1.68 9.41 -21.98
CA SER A 216 -0.24 9.69 -21.84
C SER A 216 0.17 11.07 -22.33
N SER A 217 -0.62 11.72 -23.19
CA SER A 217 -0.41 13.11 -23.62
C SER A 217 -0.90 14.14 -22.61
N LYS A 218 -1.82 13.76 -21.71
CA LYS A 218 -2.36 14.60 -20.62
C LYS A 218 -1.72 14.29 -19.27
N ALA A 219 -1.29 13.05 -19.09
CA ALA A 219 -0.58 12.58 -17.93
C ALA A 219 0.90 12.93 -18.06
N HIS A 220 1.55 13.24 -16.94
CA HIS A 220 2.99 13.15 -16.88
C HIS A 220 3.38 11.66 -17.01
N ALA A 221 3.51 11.19 -18.25
CA ALA A 221 4.30 10.02 -18.56
C ALA A 221 5.77 10.41 -18.33
N SER A 222 6.16 10.58 -17.07
CA SER A 222 7.56 10.58 -16.71
C SER A 222 8.06 9.17 -17.01
N ARG A 223 8.64 9.01 -18.21
CA ARG A 223 9.70 8.02 -18.40
C ARG A 223 10.61 8.21 -17.20
N VAL A 224 10.76 7.17 -16.38
CA VAL A 224 11.77 7.13 -15.33
C VAL A 224 13.03 7.73 -15.94
N PRO A 225 13.66 8.76 -15.34
CA PRO A 225 14.84 9.37 -15.94
C PRO A 225 15.81 8.24 -16.26
N SER A 226 16.26 8.19 -17.51
CA SER A 226 17.26 7.22 -17.94
C SER A 226 18.35 7.23 -16.88
N PRO A 227 18.79 6.06 -16.36
CA PRO A 227 20.00 6.05 -15.57
C PRO A 227 21.09 6.66 -16.45
N GLY A 228 22.00 7.42 -15.85
CA GLY A 228 23.06 8.13 -16.55
C GLY A 228 23.79 7.27 -17.59
N PRO A 229 24.57 7.91 -18.48
CA PRO A 229 25.16 7.25 -19.65
C PRO A 229 25.91 5.98 -19.23
N GLY A 230 25.31 4.81 -19.51
CA GLY A 230 25.83 3.51 -19.07
C GLY A 230 24.77 2.42 -18.81
N ALA A 231 23.49 2.74 -18.60
CA ALA A 231 22.46 1.72 -18.42
C ALA A 231 21.80 1.27 -19.74
N PRO A 232 21.45 -0.03 -19.87
CA PRO A 232 20.91 -0.58 -21.11
C PRO A 232 19.58 0.09 -21.49
N LYS A 233 19.50 0.57 -22.73
CA LYS A 233 18.30 1.17 -23.33
C LYS A 233 17.17 0.14 -23.33
N ILE A 234 16.10 0.41 -22.58
CA ILE A 234 14.85 -0.36 -22.66
C ILE A 234 14.19 -0.02 -24.00
N LEU A 235 14.35 -0.92 -24.98
CA LEU A 235 13.66 -0.88 -26.26
C LEU A 235 12.17 -1.16 -26.05
N LEU A 236 11.34 -0.18 -26.35
CA LEU A 236 9.92 -0.39 -26.63
C LEU A 236 9.81 -0.67 -28.14
N ARG A 237 9.40 -1.90 -28.49
CA ARG A 237 8.74 -2.19 -29.77
C ARG A 237 7.24 -2.08 -29.55
#